data_AF-A0A2W7SIU6-F1
#
_entry.id   AF-A0A2W7SIU6-F1
#
_cell.length_a   1.000
_cell.length_b   1.000
_cell.length_c   1.000
_cell.angle_alpha   90.00
_cell.angle_beta   90.00
_cell.angle_gamma   90.00
#
_symmetry.space_group_name_H-M   'P 1'
#
loop_
_entity.id
_entity.type
_entity.pdbx_description
1 polymer ?
#
loop_
_entity_poly.entity_id
_entity_poly.type
_entity_poly.pdbx_seq_one_letter_code
_entity_poly.pdbx_strand_id
1 'polypeptide(L)'
;MLKKFTYFAFSAALFAACSSNNTKKVMIVATGDINVNTDNKTITLAGGSGATDKTVEFNSSGPLTLTIKAEDGSSTPVTLNDNGFFMLNARKDTIVGAYQNYAAPKTTVDTIKQATLEKGIDSLSQLIEGKNVSAANRNFFVTPNTAVKLTANTDAFVVPPFHQMTSIEKVGDKDPEVYRFYTVNEIREQLAKLKALTAPQPAQPKK
;
A
#
# COMPACT_ATOMS: atom_id res chain seq x y z
N MET A 1 -63.89 -31.86 -16.52
CA MET A 1 -63.08 -31.21 -17.59
C MET A 1 -62.61 -29.86 -17.10
N LEU A 2 -61.42 -29.45 -17.57
CA LEU A 2 -60.85 -28.10 -17.55
C LEU A 2 -60.02 -27.66 -16.33
N LYS A 3 -58.75 -28.08 -16.39
CA LYS A 3 -57.52 -27.30 -16.19
C LYS A 3 -57.73 -25.82 -15.83
N LYS A 4 -57.10 -25.36 -14.73
CA LYS A 4 -56.33 -24.11 -14.70
C LYS A 4 -55.06 -24.28 -13.86
N PHE A 5 -53.95 -24.14 -14.56
CA PHE A 5 -52.59 -23.97 -14.05
C PHE A 5 -52.53 -22.84 -13.03
N THR A 6 -51.84 -23.06 -11.91
CA THR A 6 -51.21 -21.95 -11.18
C THR A 6 -49.74 -22.31 -10.99
N TYR A 7 -48.92 -21.61 -11.78
CA TYR A 7 -47.46 -21.59 -11.76
C TYR A 7 -46.94 -20.85 -10.50
N PHE A 8 -45.72 -21.21 -10.12
CA PHE A 8 -44.71 -20.35 -9.49
C PHE A 8 -44.88 -19.89 -8.04
N ALA A 9 -44.12 -20.54 -7.16
CA ALA A 9 -43.42 -19.88 -6.07
C ALA A 9 -42.04 -20.55 -5.88
N PHE A 10 -41.15 -20.38 -6.86
CA PHE A 10 -39.72 -20.61 -6.67
C PHE A 10 -39.12 -19.27 -6.25
N SER A 11 -39.11 -18.99 -4.95
CA SER A 11 -38.55 -17.76 -4.40
C SER A 11 -37.41 -18.08 -3.45
N ALA A 12 -36.21 -17.76 -3.96
CA ALA A 12 -35.08 -17.21 -3.22
C ALA A 12 -34.41 -18.09 -2.15
N ALA A 13 -33.83 -19.21 -2.57
CA ALA A 13 -32.47 -19.50 -2.15
C ALA A 13 -31.52 -18.97 -3.23
N LEU A 14 -30.30 -18.54 -2.87
CA LEU A 14 -29.22 -18.02 -3.74
C LEU A 14 -29.03 -16.49 -3.74
N PHE A 15 -28.67 -15.90 -2.60
CA PHE A 15 -27.76 -14.72 -2.56
C PHE A 15 -26.89 -14.69 -1.31
N ALA A 16 -26.38 -15.86 -0.88
CA ALA A 16 -25.26 -15.94 0.06
C ALA A 16 -24.03 -16.55 -0.62
N ALA A 17 -23.73 -16.10 -1.85
CA ALA A 17 -22.35 -16.11 -2.33
C ALA A 17 -21.64 -14.87 -1.74
N CYS A 18 -21.61 -14.77 -0.41
CA CYS A 18 -20.52 -14.05 0.23
C CYS A 18 -19.29 -14.88 -0.12
N SER A 19 -18.46 -14.35 -1.02
CA SER A 19 -17.10 -14.81 -1.24
C SER A 19 -16.35 -14.74 0.08
N SER A 20 -16.47 -15.79 0.90
CA SER A 20 -15.70 -16.04 2.10
C SER A 20 -14.28 -16.46 1.70
N ASN A 21 -13.65 -15.68 0.84
CA ASN A 21 -12.24 -15.83 0.53
C ASN A 21 -11.52 -15.33 1.78
N ASN A 22 -11.05 -16.29 2.58
CA ASN A 22 -10.26 -16.09 3.78
C ASN A 22 -8.83 -15.64 3.43
N THR A 23 -8.73 -14.73 2.47
CA THR A 23 -7.49 -14.35 1.81
C THR A 23 -6.93 -13.11 2.49
N LYS A 24 -5.69 -13.26 2.92
CA LYS A 24 -4.85 -12.18 3.46
C LYS A 24 -3.69 -12.04 2.50
N LYS A 25 -3.77 -11.04 1.63
CA LYS A 25 -2.69 -10.67 0.72
C LYS A 25 -1.74 -9.74 1.45
N VAL A 26 -0.45 -10.00 1.39
CA VAL A 26 0.56 -9.27 2.16
C VAL A 26 1.67 -8.83 1.22
N MET A 27 1.85 -7.53 1.08
CA MET A 27 3.03 -6.92 0.46
C MET A 27 4.07 -6.76 1.56
N ILE A 28 5.13 -7.55 1.48
CA ILE A 28 6.27 -7.49 2.39
C ILE A 28 7.31 -6.59 1.77
N VAL A 29 7.78 -5.58 2.49
CA VAL A 29 8.88 -4.72 2.04
C VAL A 29 10.05 -4.88 3.01
N ALA A 30 11.25 -5.15 2.50
CA ALA A 30 12.45 -5.38 3.28
C ALA A 30 13.70 -4.74 2.65
N THR A 31 14.82 -4.84 3.37
CA THR A 31 16.16 -4.61 2.84
C THR A 31 16.87 -5.96 2.74
N GLY A 32 17.52 -6.24 1.62
CA GLY A 32 18.08 -7.58 1.36
C GLY A 32 17.01 -8.57 0.88
N ASP A 33 17.25 -9.86 1.01
CA ASP A 33 16.40 -10.88 0.38
C ASP A 33 15.23 -11.31 1.27
N ILE A 34 14.07 -11.58 0.64
CA ILE A 34 12.84 -12.01 1.32
C ILE A 34 12.56 -13.48 0.97
N ASN A 35 12.74 -14.37 1.95
CA ASN A 35 12.29 -15.76 1.86
C ASN A 35 11.00 -15.95 2.67
N VAL A 36 9.93 -16.38 2.02
CA VAL A 36 8.63 -16.60 2.67
C VAL A 36 8.32 -18.08 2.64
N ASN A 37 8.16 -18.66 3.82
CA ASN A 37 7.63 -20.00 3.98
C ASN A 37 6.15 -19.87 4.35
N THR A 38 5.28 -20.21 3.41
CA THR A 38 3.82 -20.11 3.56
C THR A 38 3.26 -21.12 4.55
N ASP A 39 3.86 -22.30 4.64
CA ASP A 39 3.39 -23.39 5.49
C ASP A 39 3.67 -23.08 6.97
N ASN A 40 4.90 -22.63 7.25
CA ASN A 40 5.35 -22.26 8.58
C ASN A 40 4.99 -20.81 8.94
N LYS A 41 4.42 -20.04 8.01
CA LYS A 41 4.06 -18.63 8.19
C LYS A 41 5.24 -17.77 8.65
N THR A 42 6.43 -18.06 8.11
CA THR A 42 7.67 -17.36 8.48
C THR A 42 8.22 -16.56 7.32
N ILE A 43 8.67 -15.35 7.61
CA ILE A 43 9.39 -14.47 6.69
C ILE A 43 10.82 -14.39 7.20
N THR A 44 11.76 -14.94 6.44
CA THR A 44 13.19 -14.85 6.76
C THR A 44 13.81 -13.75 5.91
N LEU A 45 14.45 -12.80 6.59
CA LEU A 45 15.22 -11.74 5.97
C LEU A 45 16.67 -12.21 5.89
N ALA A 46 17.18 -12.36 4.67
CA ALA A 46 18.59 -12.65 4.46
C ALA A 46 19.35 -11.35 4.17
N GLY A 47 20.59 -11.27 4.67
CA GLY A 47 21.45 -10.12 4.48
C GLY A 47 21.61 -9.74 3.01
N GLY A 48 21.81 -8.46 2.75
CA GLY A 48 21.92 -7.94 1.39
C GLY A 48 21.81 -6.43 1.34
N SER A 49 22.04 -5.89 0.15
CA SER A 49 21.84 -4.47 -0.14
C SER A 49 20.68 -4.31 -1.11
N GLY A 50 19.98 -3.18 -1.02
CA GLY A 50 18.85 -2.87 -1.90
C GLY A 50 17.49 -3.01 -1.24
N ALA A 51 16.50 -2.38 -1.86
CA ALA A 51 15.11 -2.49 -1.47
C ALA A 51 14.47 -3.64 -2.23
N THR A 52 13.78 -4.51 -1.49
CA THR A 52 13.03 -5.62 -2.06
C THR A 52 11.62 -5.59 -1.52
N ASP A 53 10.71 -6.10 -2.34
CA ASP A 53 9.34 -6.34 -1.95
C ASP A 53 8.85 -7.67 -2.53
N LYS A 54 7.89 -8.27 -1.85
CA LYS A 54 7.27 -9.52 -2.25
C LYS A 54 5.83 -9.55 -1.82
N THR A 55 4.94 -9.82 -2.77
CA THR A 55 3.52 -10.05 -2.48
C THR A 55 3.28 -11.54 -2.31
N VAL A 56 2.63 -11.92 -1.21
CA VAL A 56 2.24 -13.31 -0.92
C VAL A 56 0.80 -13.35 -0.42
N GLU A 57 0.05 -14.35 -0.85
CA GLU A 57 -1.32 -14.59 -0.40
C GLU A 57 -1.35 -15.75 0.59
N PHE A 58 -2.07 -15.54 1.69
CA PHE A 58 -2.29 -16.55 2.72
C PHE A 58 -3.79 -16.80 2.86
N ASN A 59 -4.18 -18.07 2.91
CA ASN A 59 -5.55 -18.46 3.18
C ASN A 59 -5.67 -18.88 4.65
N SER A 60 -6.39 -18.11 5.46
CA SER A 60 -6.59 -18.40 6.88
C SER A 60 -7.94 -17.87 7.36
N SER A 61 -8.78 -18.78 7.86
CA SER A 61 -10.12 -18.48 8.38
C SER A 61 -10.16 -17.69 9.69
N GLY A 62 -9.00 -17.48 10.32
CA GLY A 62 -8.86 -16.73 11.57
C GLY A 62 -7.67 -15.78 11.54
N PRO A 63 -7.20 -15.30 12.71
CA PRO A 63 -6.00 -14.50 12.81
C PRO A 63 -4.79 -15.23 12.20
N LEU A 64 -4.07 -14.55 11.33
CA LEU A 64 -2.82 -15.05 10.75
C LEU A 64 -1.65 -14.39 11.47
N THR A 65 -0.87 -15.17 12.21
CA THR A 65 0.39 -14.71 12.79
C THR A 65 1.54 -15.09 11.87
N LEU A 66 2.26 -14.09 11.40
CA LEU A 66 3.50 -14.20 10.63
C LEU A 66 4.69 -13.95 11.54
N THR A 67 5.74 -14.76 11.45
CA THR A 67 6.97 -14.55 12.20
C THR A 67 8.05 -14.00 11.29
N ILE A 68 8.49 -12.76 11.54
CA ILE A 68 9.62 -12.14 10.86
C ILE A 68 10.90 -12.56 11.57
N LYS A 69 11.79 -13.26 10.88
CA LYS A 69 13.13 -13.63 11.35
C LYS A 69 14.15 -12.72 10.69
N ALA A 70 14.78 -11.87 11.48
CA ALA A 70 15.84 -11.01 11.01
C ALA A 70 17.20 -11.74 11.03
N GLU A 71 18.16 -11.20 10.30
CA GLU A 71 19.53 -11.73 10.22
C GLU A 71 20.26 -11.71 11.57
N ASP A 72 19.92 -10.77 12.46
CA ASP A 72 20.46 -10.69 13.82
C ASP A 72 19.93 -11.78 14.77
N GLY A 73 19.12 -12.71 14.26
CA GLY A 73 18.50 -13.80 15.02
C GLY A 73 17.22 -13.38 15.75
N SER A 74 16.83 -12.11 15.71
CA SER A 74 15.56 -11.67 16.31
C SER A 74 14.36 -12.24 15.55
N SER A 75 13.30 -12.53 16.30
CA SER A 75 12.03 -13.03 15.77
C SER A 75 10.90 -12.15 16.28
N THR A 76 10.15 -11.53 15.36
CA THR A 76 9.02 -10.65 15.71
C THR A 76 7.72 -11.23 15.14
N PRO A 77 6.72 -11.52 15.99
CA PRO A 77 5.40 -11.93 15.52
C PRO A 77 4.58 -10.71 15.05
N VAL A 78 3.88 -10.87 13.93
CA VAL A 78 2.96 -9.88 13.37
C VAL A 78 1.63 -10.56 13.11
N THR A 79 0.54 -10.09 13.72
CA THR A 79 -0.77 -10.72 13.61
C THR A 79 -1.71 -9.91 12.73
N LEU A 80 -2.31 -10.59 11.74
CA LEU A 80 -3.28 -10.05 10.80
C LEU A 80 -4.66 -10.62 11.15
N ASN A 81 -5.51 -9.80 11.77
CA ASN A 81 -6.81 -10.24 12.27
C ASN A 81 -7.85 -10.37 11.14
N ASP A 82 -7.82 -9.46 10.17
CA ASP A 82 -8.85 -9.38 9.13
C ASP A 82 -8.39 -9.93 7.77
N ASN A 83 -9.35 -10.17 6.88
CA ASN A 83 -9.09 -10.43 5.47
C ASN A 83 -8.86 -9.13 4.71
N GLY A 84 -8.11 -9.20 3.60
CA GLY A 84 -7.79 -8.05 2.75
C GLY A 84 -6.32 -7.97 2.37
N PHE A 85 -5.91 -6.80 1.87
CA PHE A 85 -4.54 -6.48 1.48
C PHE A 85 -3.83 -5.71 2.60
N PHE A 86 -2.68 -6.21 3.04
CA PHE A 86 -1.82 -5.63 4.06
C PHE A 86 -0.48 -5.19 3.49
N MET A 87 0.05 -4.10 4.06
CA MET A 87 1.45 -3.71 3.93
C MET A 87 2.20 -4.14 5.18
N LEU A 88 3.23 -4.97 5.04
CA LEU A 88 4.12 -5.41 6.10
C LEU A 88 5.49 -4.77 5.92
N ASN A 89 5.91 -3.98 6.91
CA ASN A 89 7.22 -3.35 6.92
C ASN A 89 8.21 -4.23 7.68
N ALA A 90 9.08 -4.93 6.95
CA ALA A 90 10.21 -5.69 7.50
C ALA A 90 11.54 -4.90 7.43
N ARG A 91 11.48 -3.60 7.07
CA ARG A 91 12.64 -2.71 7.08
C ARG A 91 12.86 -2.13 8.47
N LYS A 92 14.08 -1.62 8.70
CA LYS A 92 14.43 -0.82 9.88
C LYS A 92 13.90 0.63 9.83
N ASP A 93 13.59 1.13 8.63
CA ASP A 93 13.02 2.47 8.44
C ASP A 93 11.49 2.40 8.40
N THR A 94 10.83 3.52 8.74
CA THR A 94 9.38 3.64 8.64
C THR A 94 8.95 3.85 7.19
N ILE A 95 7.88 3.17 6.81
CA ILE A 95 7.24 3.32 5.51
C ILE A 95 5.99 4.17 5.70
N VAL A 96 5.79 5.14 4.82
CA VAL A 96 4.57 5.93 4.77
C VAL A 96 3.92 5.81 3.41
N GLY A 97 2.61 5.90 3.36
CA GLY A 97 1.90 5.85 2.09
C GLY A 97 0.51 6.41 2.15
N ALA A 98 -0.08 6.60 0.99
CA ALA A 98 -1.42 7.14 0.84
C ALA A 98 -2.11 6.56 -0.39
N TYR A 99 -3.44 6.51 -0.32
CA TYR A 99 -4.27 6.27 -1.50
C TYR A 99 -4.01 7.33 -2.58
N GLN A 100 -3.92 6.87 -3.82
CA GLN A 100 -3.75 7.71 -5.00
C GLN A 100 -5.06 7.74 -5.77
N ASN A 101 -5.65 8.92 -5.89
CA ASN A 101 -6.81 9.12 -6.75
C ASN A 101 -6.37 9.07 -8.21
N TYR A 102 -6.54 7.90 -8.84
CA TYR A 102 -6.25 7.70 -10.24
C TYR A 102 -7.51 7.96 -11.07
N ALA A 103 -7.81 9.23 -11.29
CA ALA A 103 -8.75 9.63 -12.32
C ALA A 103 -8.06 9.58 -13.71
N ALA A 104 -8.84 9.50 -14.78
CA ALA A 104 -8.34 9.58 -16.15
C ALA A 104 -7.34 10.74 -16.32
N PRO A 105 -6.28 10.59 -17.15
CA PRO A 105 -5.24 11.59 -17.28
C PRO A 105 -5.86 12.97 -17.55
N LYS A 106 -5.54 13.94 -16.70
CA LYS A 106 -5.96 15.32 -16.90
C LYS A 106 -5.43 15.77 -18.26
N THR A 107 -6.33 16.18 -19.14
CA THR A 107 -6.00 16.71 -20.48
C THR A 107 -5.32 18.08 -20.43
N THR A 108 -5.12 18.63 -19.24
CA THR A 108 -4.48 19.92 -18.98
C THR A 108 -3.21 19.70 -18.15
N VAL A 109 -2.09 20.20 -18.67
CA VAL A 109 -0.84 20.33 -17.91
C VAL A 109 -1.08 21.42 -16.86
N ASP A 110 -1.52 21.03 -15.67
CA ASP A 110 -1.62 21.95 -14.54
C ASP A 110 -0.21 22.48 -14.25
N THR A 111 0.04 23.76 -14.53
CA THR A 111 1.25 24.44 -14.04
C THR A 111 1.22 24.33 -12.52
N ILE A 112 2.13 23.54 -11.94
CA ILE A 112 2.16 23.29 -10.49
C ILE A 112 2.44 24.62 -9.80
N LYS A 113 1.40 25.22 -9.22
CA LYS A 113 1.51 26.47 -8.47
C LYS A 113 2.33 26.22 -7.20
N GLN A 114 3.12 27.21 -6.79
CA GLN A 114 3.95 27.16 -5.58
C GLN A 114 3.14 26.76 -4.33
N ALA A 115 1.92 27.27 -4.18
CA ALA A 115 1.01 26.91 -3.09
C ALA A 115 0.58 25.42 -3.11
N THR A 116 0.47 24.81 -4.29
CA THR A 116 0.18 23.36 -4.43
C THR A 116 1.39 22.55 -4.00
N LEU A 117 2.60 23.03 -4.32
CA LEU A 117 3.85 22.41 -3.88
C LEU A 117 4.01 22.50 -2.36
N GLU A 118 3.77 23.67 -1.76
CA GLU A 118 3.83 23.89 -0.32
C GLU A 118 2.82 23.02 0.45
N LYS A 119 1.58 22.92 -0.05
CA LYS A 119 0.56 22.04 0.53
C LYS A 119 0.94 20.57 0.42
N GLY A 120 1.58 20.17 -0.68
CA GLY A 120 2.15 18.83 -0.85
C GLY A 120 3.26 18.56 0.15
N ILE A 121 4.17 19.52 0.35
CA ILE A 121 5.26 19.45 1.34
C ILE A 121 4.71 19.32 2.76
N ASP A 122 3.74 20.16 3.14
CA ASP A 122 3.11 20.10 4.47
C ASP A 122 2.38 18.77 4.70
N SER A 123 1.66 18.27 3.69
CA SER A 123 0.99 16.97 3.76
C SER A 123 2.00 15.82 3.93
N LEU A 124 3.13 15.86 3.21
CA LEU A 124 4.21 14.88 3.35
C LEU A 124 4.89 14.99 4.73
N SER A 125 5.10 16.21 5.23
CA SER A 125 5.63 16.48 6.57
C SER A 125 4.73 15.93 7.67
N GLN A 126 3.41 16.15 7.58
CA GLN A 126 2.45 15.58 8.53
C GLN A 126 2.40 14.05 8.44
N LEU A 127 2.58 13.49 7.25
CA LEU A 127 2.60 12.04 7.05
C LEU A 127 3.84 11.40 7.67
N ILE A 128 5.04 11.98 7.49
CA ILE A 128 6.27 11.48 8.15
C ILE A 128 6.27 11.68 9.68
N GLU A 129 5.45 12.60 10.19
CA GLU A 129 5.23 12.79 11.63
C GLU A 129 4.10 11.91 12.19
N GLY A 130 3.41 11.15 11.33
CA GLY A 130 2.27 10.31 11.73
C GLY A 130 1.01 11.08 12.12
N LYS A 131 0.95 12.40 11.93
CA LYS A 131 -0.11 13.29 12.45
C LYS A 131 -1.40 13.31 11.61
N ASN A 132 -1.42 12.63 10.46
CA ASN A 132 -2.61 12.55 9.57
C ASN A 132 -2.88 11.11 9.08
N VAL A 133 -2.58 10.13 9.94
CA VAL A 133 -2.78 8.70 9.65
C VAL A 133 -4.17 8.30 10.11
N SER A 134 -5.04 7.95 9.17
CA SER A 134 -6.36 7.42 9.50
C SER A 134 -6.88 6.55 8.36
N ALA A 135 -7.71 5.57 8.72
CA ALA A 135 -8.41 4.74 7.73
C ALA A 135 -9.32 5.60 6.83
N ALA A 136 -9.89 6.69 7.35
CA ALA A 136 -10.73 7.62 6.60
C ALA A 136 -9.94 8.40 5.53
N ASN A 137 -8.74 8.86 5.88
CA ASN A 137 -7.87 9.58 4.95
C ASN A 137 -7.05 8.64 4.05
N ARG A 138 -7.10 7.33 4.32
CA ARG A 138 -6.34 6.28 3.61
C ARG A 138 -4.86 6.62 3.52
N ASN A 139 -4.36 7.15 4.63
CA ASN A 139 -2.96 7.48 4.88
C ASN A 139 -2.42 6.46 5.88
N PHE A 140 -1.18 6.03 5.66
CA PHE A 140 -0.57 4.91 6.37
C PHE A 140 0.81 5.32 6.88
N PHE A 141 1.09 4.91 8.12
CA PHE A 141 2.39 5.03 8.75
C PHE A 141 2.72 3.67 9.36
N VAL A 142 3.67 2.97 8.75
CA VAL A 142 3.98 1.57 9.02
C VAL A 142 5.37 1.51 9.63
N THR A 143 5.43 1.40 10.95
CA THR A 143 6.68 1.30 11.70
C THR A 143 7.39 -0.04 11.43
N PRO A 144 8.69 -0.15 11.71
CA PRO A 144 9.42 -1.41 11.56
C PRO A 144 8.74 -2.59 12.25
N ASN A 145 8.77 -3.75 11.59
CA ASN A 145 8.20 -5.02 12.05
C ASN A 145 6.70 -4.96 12.38
N THR A 146 5.96 -4.11 11.68
CA THR A 146 4.49 -4.03 11.81
C THR A 146 3.81 -4.22 10.46
N ALA A 147 2.51 -4.49 10.50
CA ALA A 147 1.68 -4.53 9.32
C ALA A 147 0.42 -3.68 9.53
N VAL A 148 -0.04 -3.06 8.45
CA VAL A 148 -1.29 -2.31 8.43
C VAL A 148 -2.19 -2.83 7.32
N LYS A 149 -3.49 -2.89 7.59
CA LYS A 149 -4.50 -3.20 6.58
C LYS A 149 -4.67 -1.99 5.67
N LEU A 150 -4.52 -2.20 4.36
CA LEU A 150 -4.73 -1.17 3.35
C LEU A 150 -6.19 -1.09 2.95
N THR A 151 -6.76 -2.24 2.62
CA THR A 151 -8.11 -2.35 2.07
C THR A 151 -8.63 -3.78 2.20
N ALA A 152 -9.94 -3.95 2.08
CA ALA A 152 -10.54 -5.26 1.88
C ALA A 152 -10.35 -5.80 0.44
N ASN A 153 -10.05 -4.91 -0.51
CA ASN A 153 -9.85 -5.26 -1.92
C ASN A 153 -8.46 -5.84 -2.18
N THR A 154 -8.36 -7.15 -2.39
CA THR A 154 -7.09 -7.85 -2.69
C THR A 154 -6.53 -7.55 -4.08
N ASP A 155 -7.34 -6.93 -4.95
CA ASP A 155 -6.96 -6.53 -6.31
C ASP A 155 -6.46 -5.08 -6.38
N ALA A 156 -6.37 -4.38 -5.25
CA ALA A 156 -5.79 -3.05 -5.19
C ALA A 156 -4.32 -3.09 -5.65
N PHE A 157 -3.90 -2.04 -6.35
CA PHE A 157 -2.53 -1.89 -6.83
C PHE A 157 -1.69 -1.18 -5.77
N VAL A 158 -0.56 -1.78 -5.40
CA VAL A 158 0.34 -1.23 -4.39
C VAL A 158 1.68 -0.95 -5.06
N VAL A 159 2.10 0.32 -5.04
CA VAL A 159 3.43 0.74 -5.45
C VAL A 159 4.32 0.80 -4.21
N PRO A 160 5.27 -0.14 -4.04
CA PRO A 160 6.17 -0.15 -2.90
C PRO A 160 7.22 0.99 -3.00
N PRO A 161 7.95 1.29 -1.91
CA PRO A 161 9.01 2.29 -1.93
C PRO A 161 10.06 2.02 -3.02
N PHE A 162 10.75 3.08 -3.46
CA PHE A 162 11.78 3.05 -4.52
C PHE A 162 11.31 2.61 -5.91
N HIS A 163 10.01 2.34 -6.09
CA HIS A 163 9.45 1.99 -7.39
C HIS A 163 8.79 3.20 -8.06
N GLN A 164 8.99 3.30 -9.37
CA GLN A 164 8.24 4.23 -10.19
C GLN A 164 6.86 3.64 -10.48
N MET A 165 5.86 4.51 -10.54
CA MET A 165 4.52 4.10 -10.95
C MET A 165 4.52 3.96 -12.47
N THR A 166 4.17 2.77 -12.97
CA THR A 166 3.90 2.52 -14.39
C THR A 166 2.44 2.82 -14.70
N SER A 167 2.07 2.92 -15.98
CA SER A 167 0.67 3.09 -16.39
C SER A 167 -0.18 1.93 -15.88
N ILE A 168 -1.30 2.23 -15.23
CA ILE A 168 -2.24 1.23 -14.72
C ILE A 168 -3.48 1.23 -15.62
N GLU A 169 -3.75 0.10 -16.25
CA GLU A 169 -4.94 -0.06 -17.09
C GLU A 169 -6.20 -0.17 -16.23
N LYS A 170 -7.29 0.46 -16.69
CA LYS A 170 -8.59 0.29 -16.05
C LYS A 170 -9.14 -1.09 -16.37
N VAL A 171 -9.70 -1.77 -15.37
CA VAL A 171 -10.44 -3.01 -15.57
C VAL A 171 -11.93 -2.66 -15.62
N GLY A 172 -12.48 -2.53 -16.83
CA GLY A 172 -13.87 -2.09 -17.06
C GLY A 172 -14.09 -0.64 -16.64
N ASP A 173 -15.24 -0.34 -16.03
CA ASP A 173 -15.65 1.03 -15.65
C ASP A 173 -15.20 1.48 -14.25
N LYS A 174 -14.39 0.68 -13.55
CA LYS A 174 -13.89 1.02 -12.20
C LYS A 174 -12.49 1.60 -12.28
N ASP A 175 -12.31 2.77 -11.68
CA ASP A 175 -10.97 3.34 -11.49
C ASP A 175 -10.14 2.42 -10.58
N PRO A 176 -8.86 2.17 -10.91
CA PRO A 176 -8.02 1.29 -10.13
C PRO A 176 -7.82 1.85 -8.71
N GLU A 177 -7.90 0.97 -7.72
CA GLU A 177 -7.59 1.33 -6.35
C GLU A 177 -6.08 1.28 -6.15
N VAL A 178 -5.43 2.45 -6.07
CA VAL A 178 -3.97 2.54 -6.04
C VAL A 178 -3.48 3.08 -4.71
N TYR A 179 -2.46 2.44 -4.14
CA TYR A 179 -1.73 2.92 -2.97
C TYR A 179 -0.27 3.10 -3.31
N ARG A 180 0.32 4.23 -2.90
CA ARG A 180 1.74 4.50 -3.11
C ARG A 180 2.45 4.68 -1.78
N PHE A 181 3.59 4.03 -1.66
CA PHE A 181 4.42 4.05 -0.46
C PHE A 181 5.82 4.57 -0.75
N TYR A 182 6.40 5.17 0.27
CA TYR A 182 7.75 5.71 0.29
C TYR A 182 8.38 5.39 1.65
N THR A 183 9.70 5.36 1.71
CA THR A 183 10.38 5.41 3.01
C THR A 183 10.43 6.86 3.51
N VAL A 184 10.49 7.07 4.83
CA VAL A 184 10.69 8.41 5.40
C VAL A 184 11.97 9.03 4.87
N ASN A 185 13.03 8.24 4.70
CA ASN A 185 14.28 8.72 4.13
C ASN A 185 14.14 9.15 2.66
N GLU A 186 13.40 8.40 1.83
CA GLU A 186 13.12 8.79 0.44
C GLU A 186 12.38 10.14 0.38
N ILE A 187 11.38 10.36 1.24
CA ILE A 187 10.67 11.65 1.30
C ILE A 187 11.61 12.77 1.72
N ARG A 188 12.49 12.54 2.71
CA ARG A 188 13.47 13.55 3.14
C ARG A 188 14.42 13.94 2.00
N GLU A 189 14.90 12.96 1.23
CA GLU A 189 15.74 13.21 0.06
C GLU A 189 15.00 13.99 -1.03
N GLN A 190 13.74 13.62 -1.32
CA GLN A 190 12.90 14.35 -2.27
C GLN A 190 12.65 15.79 -1.82
N LEU A 191 12.32 16.00 -0.55
CA LEU A 191 12.14 17.33 0.03
C LEU A 191 13.42 18.17 -0.05
N ALA A 192 14.59 17.57 0.23
CA ALA A 192 15.88 18.26 0.09
C ALA A 192 16.13 18.70 -1.36
N LYS A 193 15.85 17.83 -2.34
CA LYS A 193 15.95 18.16 -3.78
C LYS A 193 14.99 19.29 -4.17
N LEU A 194 13.73 19.23 -3.75
CA LEU A 194 12.73 20.26 -4.03
C LEU A 194 13.10 21.63 -3.42
N LYS A 195 13.65 21.63 -2.19
CA LYS A 195 14.17 22.85 -1.55
C LYS A 195 15.38 23.42 -2.30
N ALA A 196 16.28 22.58 -2.79
CA ALA A 196 17.44 23.04 -3.56
C ALA A 196 17.03 23.70 -4.89
N LEU A 197 15.98 23.20 -5.55
CA LEU A 197 15.45 23.77 -6.80
C LEU A 197 14.68 25.09 -6.60
N THR A 198 14.27 25.38 -5.37
CA THR A 198 13.54 26.61 -5.00
C THR A 198 14.45 27.64 -4.30
N ALA A 199 15.71 27.29 -4.04
CA ALA A 199 16.70 28.23 -3.55
C ALA A 199 17.06 29.26 -4.64
N PRO A 200 17.20 30.56 -4.30
CA PRO A 200 17.59 31.58 -5.26
C PRO A 200 18.96 31.20 -5.87
N GLN A 201 19.02 31.13 -7.20
CA GLN A 201 20.26 30.90 -7.93
C GLN A 201 21.28 31.98 -7.53
N PRO A 202 22.51 31.63 -7.10
CA PRO A 202 23.51 32.64 -6.77
C PRO A 202 23.73 33.51 -8.00
N ALA A 203 23.61 34.82 -7.82
CA ALA A 203 23.78 35.80 -8.88
C ALA A 203 25.11 35.52 -9.59
N GLN A 204 25.05 35.22 -10.89
CA GLN A 204 26.27 35.06 -11.68
C GLN A 204 27.07 36.37 -11.57
N PRO A 205 28.39 36.30 -11.29
CA PRO A 205 29.21 37.49 -11.26
C PRO A 205 29.17 38.13 -12.66
N LYS A 206 28.67 39.37 -12.73
CA LYS A 206 28.72 40.17 -13.95
C LYS A 206 30.20 40.31 -14.36
N LYS A 207 30.52 39.86 -15.57
CA LYS A 207 31.80 40.15 -16.24
C LYS A 207 31.89 41.63 -16.58
#